data_AF-A0AAD7CFM7-F1
#
_entry.id   AF-A0AAD7CFM7-F1
#
_cell.length_a   1.000
_cell.length_b   1.000
_cell.length_c   1.000
_cell.angle_alpha   90.00
_cell.angle_beta   90.00
_cell.angle_gamma   90.00
#
_symmetry.space_group_name_H-M   'P 1'
#
loop_
_entity.id
_entity.type
_entity.pdbx_description
1 polymer ?
#
loop_
_entity_poly.entity_id
_entity_poly.type
_entity_poly.pdbx_seq_one_letter_code
_entity_poly.pdbx_strand_id
1 'polypeptide(L)'
;MHPESPSKARPTWDHVFSSVNENQPFLPQNIGPRRPRRQTMTAQEVTAFNDIFDMIFDSMGENESASGEGPSSSKIVSSTDTGLSGVFGTLRRHSKKMKWTAEADEALDRKKDEMDRCNTDKELLDWAMREVFGESQLYLQDFREAEASVGTEVHEMPMLQPLTYPHLLALLMRTFRDKYRDPHLALSMFDYARHLSTPSYVFGCSTSAYNELIATRWFCFKDLKGVHDALEEMSVNGVDMDNKTQTLAETVRQGVGKRNLWMEENEMGSGAVWEMLNNIEKLVNQSSKSTPWNTWKAPGSPEQVDPNWEFDQW
;
A
#
# COMPACT_ATOMS: atom_id res chain seq x y z
N MET A 1 5.78 45.96 -51.71
CA MET A 1 5.75 45.54 -50.29
C MET A 1 4.72 44.42 -50.17
N HIS A 2 5.18 43.21 -49.83
CA HIS A 2 4.39 42.11 -49.23
C HIS A 2 4.01 42.47 -47.76
N PRO A 3 3.15 41.75 -46.99
CA PRO A 3 2.88 40.29 -47.05
C PRO A 3 1.44 39.79 -46.68
N GLU A 4 1.30 38.45 -46.70
CA GLU A 4 0.57 37.54 -45.78
C GLU A 4 -0.95 37.24 -45.84
N SER A 5 -1.19 35.92 -45.78
CA SER A 5 -2.40 35.09 -45.57
C SER A 5 -2.97 35.22 -44.12
N PRO A 6 -3.65 34.19 -43.54
CA PRO A 6 -4.98 33.58 -43.76
C PRO A 6 -5.89 33.75 -42.51
N SER A 7 -7.16 33.29 -42.48
CA SER A 7 -7.72 32.60 -41.28
C SER A 7 -9.19 32.12 -41.40
N LYS A 8 -9.43 31.05 -40.63
CA LYS A 8 -10.69 30.50 -40.07
C LYS A 8 -11.38 29.35 -40.81
N ALA A 9 -10.72 28.20 -40.71
CA ALA A 9 -11.17 27.01 -39.94
C ALA A 9 -12.68 26.78 -39.78
N ARG A 10 -13.14 25.66 -40.36
CA ARG A 10 -14.41 24.99 -40.08
C ARG A 10 -14.24 23.95 -38.95
N PRO A 11 -15.32 23.52 -38.27
CA PRO A 11 -15.27 22.71 -37.06
C PRO A 11 -15.02 21.23 -37.35
N THR A 12 -14.05 20.64 -36.65
CA THR A 12 -13.64 19.23 -36.72
C THR A 12 -14.20 18.42 -35.54
N TRP A 13 -15.53 18.42 -35.38
CA TRP A 13 -16.20 17.56 -34.38
C TRP A 13 -17.16 16.52 -35.01
N ASP A 14 -17.40 16.59 -36.32
CA ASP A 14 -18.38 15.74 -37.02
C ASP A 14 -17.90 14.31 -37.35
N HIS A 15 -16.70 13.90 -36.93
CA HIS A 15 -16.20 12.55 -37.22
C HIS A 15 -16.25 11.59 -36.02
N VAL A 16 -16.48 12.09 -34.80
CA VAL A 16 -16.34 11.30 -33.57
C VAL A 16 -17.50 10.31 -33.37
N PHE A 17 -18.67 10.57 -33.95
CA PHE A 17 -19.87 9.74 -33.69
C PHE A 17 -20.24 8.77 -34.82
N SER A 18 -19.41 8.63 -35.85
CA SER A 18 -19.71 7.80 -37.02
C SER A 18 -19.55 6.29 -36.78
N SER A 19 -19.05 5.85 -35.62
CA SER A 19 -18.76 4.45 -35.31
C SER A 19 -19.73 3.81 -34.31
N VAL A 20 -20.77 4.52 -33.88
CA VAL A 20 -21.86 3.90 -33.10
C VAL A 20 -22.81 3.21 -34.09
N ASN A 21 -22.44 1.99 -34.45
CA ASN A 21 -23.24 1.12 -35.29
C ASN A 21 -24.52 0.72 -34.53
N GLU A 22 -25.62 1.30 -34.99
CA GLU A 22 -26.99 1.06 -34.56
C GLU A 22 -27.52 -0.20 -35.27
N ASN A 23 -28.18 -1.08 -34.49
CA ASN A 23 -28.93 -2.30 -34.88
C ASN A 23 -28.22 -3.66 -34.72
N GLN A 24 -28.49 -4.34 -33.60
CA GLN A 24 -28.89 -5.76 -33.63
C GLN A 24 -29.88 -6.09 -32.49
N PRO A 25 -30.86 -6.98 -32.72
CA PRO A 25 -32.06 -7.13 -31.88
C PRO A 25 -31.85 -8.03 -30.65
N PHE A 26 -32.65 -7.77 -29.62
CA PHE A 26 -32.71 -8.50 -28.34
C PHE A 26 -33.23 -9.93 -28.51
N LEU A 27 -32.49 -10.92 -27.98
CA LEU A 27 -33.00 -12.22 -27.56
C LEU A 27 -32.43 -12.57 -26.17
N PRO A 28 -33.19 -13.20 -25.27
CA PRO A 28 -32.73 -13.52 -23.92
C PRO A 28 -32.05 -14.90 -23.90
N GLN A 29 -30.76 -14.95 -23.54
CA GLN A 29 -30.07 -16.22 -23.24
C GLN A 29 -29.24 -16.14 -21.96
N ASN A 30 -29.76 -16.83 -20.94
CA ASN A 30 -29.08 -17.74 -20.02
C ASN A 30 -27.75 -17.26 -19.38
N ILE A 31 -27.83 -16.82 -18.12
CA ILE A 31 -26.66 -16.47 -17.29
C ILE A 31 -26.09 -17.74 -16.65
N GLY A 32 -25.06 -18.30 -17.26
CA GLY A 32 -24.10 -19.20 -16.61
C GLY A 32 -23.00 -18.42 -15.86
N PRO A 33 -22.21 -19.08 -14.99
CA PRO A 33 -21.28 -18.41 -14.08
C PRO A 33 -20.10 -17.79 -14.85
N ARG A 34 -19.91 -16.47 -14.66
CA ARG A 34 -18.83 -15.69 -15.26
C ARG A 34 -17.48 -16.11 -14.65
N ARG A 35 -16.57 -16.61 -15.49
CA ARG A 35 -15.14 -16.72 -15.18
C ARG A 35 -14.52 -15.32 -15.00
N PRO A 36 -13.51 -15.14 -14.13
CA PRO A 36 -12.82 -13.87 -13.97
C PRO A 36 -12.16 -13.48 -15.29
N ARG A 37 -12.54 -12.31 -15.80
CA ARG A 37 -11.97 -11.70 -16.99
C ARG A 37 -10.56 -11.25 -16.61
N ARG A 38 -9.53 -11.90 -17.17
CA ARG A 38 -8.16 -11.37 -17.14
C ARG A 38 -8.18 -10.01 -17.85
N GLN A 39 -8.14 -8.93 -17.08
CA GLN A 39 -7.84 -7.61 -17.62
C GLN A 39 -6.37 -7.64 -18.06
N THR A 40 -6.14 -7.62 -19.37
CA THR A 40 -4.85 -7.26 -19.94
C THR A 40 -4.60 -5.79 -19.62
N MET A 41 -3.52 -5.51 -18.89
CA MET A 41 -3.13 -4.17 -18.49
C MET A 41 -3.09 -3.22 -19.68
N THR A 42 -3.53 -1.99 -19.46
CA THR A 42 -3.48 -0.95 -20.49
C THR A 42 -2.02 -0.58 -20.79
N ALA A 43 -1.70 -0.11 -21.99
CA ALA A 43 -0.32 0.22 -22.36
C ALA A 43 0.33 1.22 -21.38
N GLN A 44 -0.47 2.11 -20.78
CA GLN A 44 -0.04 3.08 -19.77
C GLN A 44 0.23 2.44 -18.40
N GLU A 45 -0.53 1.40 -18.03
CA GLU A 45 -0.22 0.57 -16.86
C GLU A 45 1.06 -0.24 -17.10
N VAL A 46 1.28 -0.76 -18.31
CA VAL A 46 2.52 -1.48 -18.63
C VAL A 46 3.75 -0.56 -18.52
N THR A 47 3.66 0.69 -18.97
CA THR A 47 4.76 1.67 -18.82
C THR A 47 5.03 1.99 -17.36
N ALA A 48 4.00 2.37 -16.59
CA ALA A 48 4.18 2.66 -15.16
C ALA A 48 4.74 1.48 -14.35
N PHE A 49 4.43 0.24 -14.75
CA PHE A 49 5.02 -0.95 -14.14
C PHE A 49 6.48 -1.14 -14.56
N ASN A 50 6.83 -0.89 -15.83
CA ASN A 50 8.22 -0.98 -16.29
C ASN A 50 9.10 0.08 -15.63
N ASP A 51 8.61 1.30 -15.43
CA ASP A 51 9.38 2.39 -14.83
C ASP A 51 9.66 2.12 -13.33
N ILE A 52 8.69 1.52 -12.63
CA ILE A 52 8.90 1.02 -11.25
C ILE A 52 9.89 -0.16 -11.25
N PHE A 53 9.88 -1.01 -12.30
CA PHE A 53 10.85 -2.09 -12.45
C PHE A 53 12.26 -1.58 -12.74
N ASP A 54 12.41 -0.55 -13.56
CA ASP A 54 13.71 0.04 -13.91
C ASP A 54 14.32 0.75 -12.70
N MET A 55 13.51 1.46 -11.91
CA MET A 55 13.93 1.99 -10.59
C MET A 55 14.41 0.87 -9.64
N ILE A 56 13.84 -0.33 -9.74
CA ILE A 56 14.22 -1.48 -8.92
C ILE A 56 15.52 -2.11 -9.43
N PHE A 57 15.68 -2.27 -10.75
CA PHE A 57 16.89 -2.83 -11.34
C PHE A 57 18.10 -1.92 -11.21
N ASP A 58 17.93 -0.61 -11.37
CA ASP A 58 19.00 0.36 -11.16
C ASP A 58 19.45 0.38 -9.68
N SER A 59 18.51 0.26 -8.74
CA SER A 59 18.82 0.15 -7.30
C SER A 59 19.49 -1.18 -6.89
N MET A 60 19.29 -2.25 -7.67
CA MET A 60 19.96 -3.54 -7.47
C MET A 60 21.35 -3.56 -8.12
N GLY A 61 21.54 -2.87 -9.25
CA GLY A 61 22.83 -2.70 -9.92
C GLY A 61 23.83 -1.88 -9.09
N GLU A 62 23.35 -0.94 -8.26
CA GLU A 62 24.19 -0.17 -7.33
C GLU A 62 24.72 -0.99 -6.14
N ASN A 63 24.13 -2.15 -5.84
CA ASN A 63 24.64 -3.06 -4.80
C ASN A 63 25.68 -4.07 -5.33
N GLU A 64 25.81 -4.23 -6.65
CA GLU A 64 26.77 -5.17 -7.26
C GLU A 64 28.10 -4.50 -7.65
N SER A 65 28.17 -3.17 -7.62
CA SER A 65 29.37 -2.41 -8.04
C SER A 65 30.40 -2.18 -6.92
N ALA A 66 30.21 -2.78 -5.73
CA ALA A 66 31.15 -2.68 -4.60
C ALA A 66 31.90 -3.99 -4.26
N SER A 67 31.82 -5.04 -5.08
CA SER A 67 32.64 -6.24 -4.90
C SER A 67 33.05 -6.82 -6.24
N GLY A 68 34.31 -6.55 -6.62
CA GLY A 68 34.93 -7.18 -7.78
C GLY A 68 35.21 -8.67 -7.56
N GLU A 69 35.23 -9.37 -8.71
CA GLU A 69 35.84 -10.67 -9.02
C GLU A 69 35.00 -11.95 -8.84
N GLY A 70 34.60 -12.55 -9.99
CA GLY A 70 34.47 -14.01 -10.14
C GLY A 70 33.18 -14.51 -10.82
N PRO A 71 33.24 -15.25 -11.94
CA PRO A 71 32.07 -15.57 -12.77
C PRO A 71 31.38 -16.89 -12.38
N SER A 72 30.11 -17.00 -12.79
CA SER A 72 29.28 -18.22 -12.94
C SER A 72 28.20 -18.40 -11.88
N SER A 73 26.94 -18.16 -12.25
CA SER A 73 25.97 -19.24 -12.47
C SER A 73 24.61 -18.64 -12.80
N SER A 74 24.22 -18.83 -14.06
CA SER A 74 22.86 -18.64 -14.55
C SER A 74 21.86 -19.46 -13.72
N LYS A 75 21.16 -18.82 -12.78
CA LYS A 75 19.90 -19.34 -12.24
C LYS A 75 18.74 -18.59 -12.87
N ILE A 76 18.15 -19.25 -13.86
CA ILE A 76 16.80 -19.00 -14.36
C ILE A 76 15.85 -19.07 -13.16
N VAL A 77 15.38 -17.93 -12.67
CA VAL A 77 14.35 -17.86 -11.63
C VAL A 77 12.99 -17.94 -12.31
N SER A 78 12.32 -19.07 -12.06
CA SER A 78 10.91 -19.32 -12.35
C SER A 78 10.06 -18.19 -11.78
N SER A 79 9.67 -17.27 -12.67
CA SER A 79 8.86 -16.10 -12.37
C SER A 79 7.42 -16.43 -12.71
N THR A 80 6.51 -16.45 -11.73
CA THR A 80 5.09 -16.13 -12.01
C THR A 80 4.22 -15.80 -10.79
N ASP A 81 4.64 -15.94 -9.52
CA ASP A 81 3.73 -15.60 -8.40
C ASP A 81 4.34 -14.87 -7.19
N THR A 82 5.68 -14.68 -7.16
CA THR A 82 6.40 -14.09 -6.01
C THR A 82 7.06 -12.73 -6.33
N GLY A 83 6.93 -12.25 -7.56
CA GLY A 83 7.65 -11.06 -8.03
C GLY A 83 7.10 -9.74 -7.45
N LEU A 84 5.78 -9.56 -7.46
CA LEU A 84 5.17 -8.29 -7.07
C LEU A 84 5.22 -8.03 -5.56
N SER A 85 5.10 -9.06 -4.72
CA SER A 85 5.22 -8.91 -3.26
C SER A 85 6.61 -8.49 -2.82
N GLY A 86 7.65 -9.03 -3.47
CA GLY A 86 9.04 -8.60 -3.25
C GLY A 86 9.29 -7.15 -3.66
N VAL A 87 8.65 -6.70 -4.74
CA VAL A 87 8.68 -5.31 -5.22
C VAL A 87 8.04 -4.36 -4.22
N PHE A 88 6.83 -4.65 -3.74
CA PHE A 88 6.16 -3.82 -2.73
C PHE A 88 6.92 -3.77 -1.41
N GLY A 89 7.48 -4.90 -0.98
CA GLY A 89 8.34 -4.95 0.21
C GLY A 89 9.59 -4.08 0.06
N THR A 90 10.19 -4.03 -1.13
CA THR A 90 11.38 -3.22 -1.41
C THR A 90 11.05 -1.74 -1.44
N LEU A 91 9.99 -1.34 -2.14
CA LEU A 91 9.52 0.05 -2.20
C LEU A 91 9.17 0.58 -0.80
N ARG A 92 8.56 -0.27 0.03
CA ARG A 92 8.21 0.05 1.42
C ARG A 92 9.42 0.07 2.37
N ARG A 93 10.46 -0.73 2.13
CA ARG A 93 11.75 -0.58 2.84
C ARG A 93 12.41 0.76 2.52
N HIS A 94 12.27 1.25 1.29
CA HIS A 94 12.75 2.57 0.91
C HIS A 94 11.97 3.69 1.63
N SER A 95 10.64 3.54 1.75
CA SER A 95 9.80 4.42 2.59
C SER A 95 10.30 4.51 4.04
N LYS A 96 10.71 3.39 4.65
CA LYS A 96 11.18 3.36 6.05
C LYS A 96 12.51 4.07 6.29
N LYS A 97 13.34 4.25 5.26
CA LYS A 97 14.59 5.02 5.37
C LYS A 97 14.35 6.53 5.38
N MET A 98 13.10 6.96 5.18
CA MET A 98 12.78 8.36 5.11
C MET A 98 12.81 9.01 6.49
N LYS A 99 13.69 10.01 6.64
CA LYS A 99 13.87 10.70 7.92
C LYS A 99 12.67 11.61 8.17
N TRP A 100 11.94 11.33 9.25
CA TRP A 100 10.91 12.24 9.76
C TRP A 100 11.55 13.61 10.04
N THR A 101 11.01 14.66 9.43
CA THR A 101 11.51 16.04 9.58
C THR A 101 10.61 16.83 10.53
N ALA A 102 11.15 17.89 11.13
CA ALA A 102 10.35 18.80 11.96
C ALA A 102 9.21 19.45 11.15
N GLU A 103 9.44 19.71 9.86
CA GLU A 103 8.43 20.22 8.94
C GLU A 103 7.29 19.23 8.69
N ALA A 104 7.60 17.93 8.55
CA ALA A 104 6.59 16.90 8.42
C ALA A 104 5.74 16.76 9.70
N ASP A 105 6.35 16.98 10.87
CA ASP A 105 5.66 16.98 12.16
C ASP A 105 4.68 18.16 12.27
N GLU A 106 5.13 19.37 11.96
CA GLU A 106 4.29 20.57 11.96
C GLU A 106 3.16 20.47 10.92
N ALA A 107 3.45 19.91 9.74
CA ALA A 107 2.44 19.66 8.72
C ALA A 107 1.40 18.63 9.17
N LEU A 108 1.83 17.57 9.86
CA LEU A 108 0.93 16.56 10.42
C LEU A 108 0.01 17.19 11.47
N ASP A 109 0.57 17.97 12.40
CA ASP A 109 -0.19 18.59 13.48
C ASP A 109 -1.18 19.65 12.96
N ARG A 110 -0.77 20.47 11.99
CA ARG A 110 -1.69 21.39 11.30
C ARG A 110 -2.87 20.65 10.69
N LYS A 111 -2.64 19.53 10.01
CA LYS A 111 -3.71 18.72 9.40
C LYS A 111 -4.60 18.04 10.44
N LYS A 112 -4.05 17.62 11.59
CA LYS A 112 -4.87 17.12 12.72
C LYS A 112 -5.80 18.20 13.24
N ASP A 113 -5.30 19.41 13.44
CA ASP A 113 -6.11 20.54 13.92
C ASP A 113 -7.24 20.86 12.94
N GLU A 114 -6.99 20.80 11.62
CA GLU A 114 -8.02 20.98 10.60
C GLU A 114 -9.08 19.88 10.63
N MET A 115 -8.67 18.62 10.80
CA MET A 115 -9.60 17.49 10.98
C MET A 115 -10.48 17.69 12.21
N ASP A 116 -9.91 18.18 13.31
CA ASP A 116 -10.64 18.38 14.56
C ASP A 116 -11.68 19.50 14.46
N ARG A 117 -11.42 20.52 13.62
CA ARG A 117 -12.36 21.61 13.31
C ARG A 117 -13.56 21.18 12.47
N CYS A 118 -13.48 20.06 11.77
CA CYS A 118 -14.63 19.53 11.05
C CYS A 118 -15.71 19.13 12.06
N ASN A 119 -16.95 19.61 11.86
CA ASN A 119 -18.07 19.36 12.77
C ASN A 119 -18.97 18.24 12.26
N THR A 120 -18.97 18.00 10.94
CA THR A 120 -19.75 16.94 10.30
C THR A 120 -18.85 15.93 9.60
N ASP A 121 -19.36 14.72 9.44
CA ASP A 121 -18.75 13.65 8.65
C ASP A 121 -18.52 14.08 7.20
N LYS A 122 -19.49 14.77 6.61
CA LYS A 122 -19.39 15.33 5.25
C LYS A 122 -18.26 16.35 5.14
N GLU A 123 -18.14 17.29 6.08
CA GLU A 123 -17.05 18.27 6.08
C GLU A 123 -15.68 17.58 6.16
N LEU A 124 -15.55 16.56 7.01
CA LEU A 124 -14.33 15.79 7.12
C LEU A 124 -14.03 15.01 5.83
N LEU A 125 -15.05 14.46 5.18
CA LEU A 125 -14.92 13.75 3.92
C LEU A 125 -14.45 14.70 2.80
N ASP A 126 -15.10 15.85 2.64
CA ASP A 126 -14.73 16.86 1.66
C ASP A 126 -13.31 17.38 1.91
N TRP A 127 -12.92 17.54 3.18
CA TRP A 127 -11.55 17.85 3.57
C TRP A 127 -10.57 16.74 3.19
N ALA A 128 -10.88 15.47 3.50
CA ALA A 128 -10.01 14.33 3.21
C ALA A 128 -9.76 14.16 1.70
N MET A 129 -10.81 14.33 0.89
CA MET A 129 -10.72 14.27 -0.56
C MET A 129 -9.77 15.33 -1.13
N ARG A 130 -9.72 16.51 -0.53
CA ARG A 130 -8.87 17.62 -0.97
C ARG A 130 -7.45 17.54 -0.40
N GLU A 131 -7.33 17.44 0.92
CA GLU A 131 -6.08 17.65 1.66
C GLU A 131 -5.25 16.38 1.86
N VAL A 132 -5.87 15.21 1.78
CA VAL A 132 -5.19 13.92 1.95
C VAL A 132 -5.03 13.23 0.60
N PHE A 133 -6.15 13.01 -0.09
CA PHE A 133 -6.13 12.30 -1.37
C PHE A 133 -5.83 13.20 -2.58
N GLY A 134 -6.23 14.47 -2.53
CA GLY A 134 -5.89 15.44 -3.57
C GLY A 134 -4.39 15.73 -3.57
N GLU A 135 -3.81 16.00 -2.40
CA GLU A 135 -2.37 16.17 -2.23
C GLU A 135 -1.58 14.94 -2.70
N SER A 136 -2.00 13.73 -2.31
CA SER A 136 -1.40 12.48 -2.79
C SER A 136 -1.31 12.38 -4.33
N GLN A 137 -2.31 12.89 -5.05
CA GLN A 137 -2.33 12.92 -6.51
C GLN A 137 -1.42 14.00 -7.09
N LEU A 138 -1.32 15.16 -6.43
CA LEU A 138 -0.41 16.23 -6.84
C LEU A 138 1.05 15.75 -6.77
N TYR A 139 1.46 15.11 -5.69
CA TYR A 139 2.81 14.53 -5.56
C TYR A 139 3.10 13.51 -6.67
N LEU A 140 2.10 12.71 -7.05
CA LEU A 140 2.25 11.75 -8.14
C LEU A 140 2.36 12.47 -9.50
N GLN A 141 1.66 13.58 -9.70
CA GLN A 141 1.76 14.38 -10.91
C GLN A 141 3.12 15.07 -11.00
N ASP A 142 3.57 15.72 -9.93
CA ASP A 142 4.86 16.38 -9.86
C ASP A 142 6.01 15.40 -10.12
N PHE A 143 5.90 14.19 -9.58
CA PHE A 143 6.84 13.11 -9.86
C PHE A 143 6.91 12.77 -11.37
N ARG A 144 5.76 12.63 -12.02
CA ARG A 144 5.67 12.33 -13.47
C ARG A 144 6.22 13.47 -14.33
N GLU A 145 5.97 14.71 -13.94
CA GLU A 145 6.47 15.89 -14.65
C GLU A 145 8.00 16.00 -14.51
N ALA A 146 8.53 15.73 -13.32
CA ALA A 146 9.97 15.66 -13.10
C ALA A 146 10.59 14.54 -13.93
N GLU A 147 10.02 13.33 -13.91
CA GLU A 147 10.49 12.17 -14.69
C GLU A 147 10.54 12.47 -16.20
N ALA A 148 9.49 13.08 -16.76
CA ALA A 148 9.47 13.48 -18.17
C ALA A 148 10.57 14.50 -18.53
N SER A 149 11.11 15.22 -17.53
CA SER A 149 12.19 16.20 -17.66
C SER A 149 13.60 15.64 -17.36
N VAL A 150 13.74 14.39 -16.87
CA VAL A 150 15.01 13.74 -16.47
C VAL A 150 16.00 13.54 -17.64
N GLY A 151 15.62 13.89 -18.88
CA GLY A 151 16.53 13.88 -20.03
C GLY A 151 17.67 14.92 -20.00
N THR A 152 17.90 15.70 -18.93
CA THR A 152 18.95 16.75 -18.99
C THR A 152 19.81 16.95 -17.74
N GLU A 153 19.37 16.79 -16.49
CA GLU A 153 20.27 16.90 -15.32
C GLU A 153 19.86 15.97 -14.14
N VAL A 154 20.85 15.56 -13.33
CA VAL A 154 20.68 14.73 -12.12
C VAL A 154 19.98 15.55 -11.05
N HIS A 155 18.66 15.71 -11.16
CA HIS A 155 17.84 16.27 -10.10
C HIS A 155 17.33 15.17 -9.17
N GLU A 156 17.39 15.45 -7.87
CA GLU A 156 16.85 14.64 -6.80
C GLU A 156 15.37 14.34 -7.11
N MET A 157 15.01 13.06 -7.30
CA MET A 157 13.64 12.68 -7.67
C MET A 157 12.65 13.16 -6.60
N PRO A 158 11.53 13.81 -6.99
CA PRO A 158 10.50 14.22 -6.05
C PRO A 158 9.97 13.03 -5.26
N MET A 159 9.45 13.30 -4.07
CA MET A 159 8.80 12.28 -3.28
C MET A 159 7.51 11.80 -3.95
N LEU A 160 7.26 10.49 -3.93
CA LEU A 160 6.04 9.91 -4.48
C LEU A 160 4.78 10.21 -3.67
N GLN A 161 4.91 10.39 -2.36
CA GLN A 161 3.80 10.59 -1.42
C GLN A 161 4.24 11.43 -0.21
N PRO A 162 3.35 12.24 0.40
CA PRO A 162 3.64 12.96 1.64
C PRO A 162 3.96 12.01 2.81
N LEU A 163 4.93 12.37 3.67
CA LEU A 163 5.27 11.61 4.90
C LEU A 163 4.09 11.47 5.87
N THR A 164 3.19 12.44 5.86
CA THR A 164 2.03 12.52 6.73
C THR A 164 0.89 11.60 6.27
N TYR A 165 0.88 11.20 5.00
CA TYR A 165 -0.20 10.44 4.37
C TYR A 165 -0.63 9.17 5.12
N PRO A 166 0.26 8.21 5.46
CA PRO A 166 -0.12 7.02 6.22
C PRO A 166 -0.71 7.32 7.59
N HIS A 167 -0.20 8.37 8.25
CA HIS A 167 -0.66 8.77 9.58
C HIS A 167 -2.06 9.39 9.51
N LEU A 168 -2.29 10.24 8.52
CA LEU A 168 -3.58 10.87 8.26
C LEU A 168 -4.65 9.86 7.85
N LEU A 169 -4.31 8.87 7.01
CA LEU A 169 -5.25 7.83 6.63
C LEU A 169 -5.74 7.03 7.85
N ALA A 170 -4.81 6.59 8.70
CA ALA A 170 -5.19 5.87 9.93
C ALA A 170 -6.04 6.76 10.86
N LEU A 171 -5.65 8.02 11.02
CA LEU A 171 -6.41 8.97 11.84
C LEU A 171 -7.82 9.23 11.28
N LEU A 172 -7.96 9.36 9.95
CA LEU A 172 -9.23 9.54 9.26
C LEU A 172 -10.16 8.36 9.54
N MET A 173 -9.68 7.13 9.33
CA MET A 173 -10.46 5.92 9.60
C MET A 173 -10.93 5.87 11.06
N ARG A 174 -10.03 6.16 12.00
CA ARG A 174 -10.36 6.23 13.43
C ARG A 174 -11.40 7.31 13.72
N THR A 175 -11.28 8.49 13.11
CA THR A 175 -12.18 9.62 13.35
C THR A 175 -13.58 9.34 12.82
N PHE A 176 -13.71 8.77 11.61
CA PHE A 176 -15.00 8.33 11.08
C PHE A 176 -15.66 7.28 11.98
N ARG A 177 -14.89 6.29 12.44
CA ARG A 177 -15.40 5.25 13.34
C ARG A 177 -15.81 5.80 14.70
N ASP A 178 -14.95 6.58 15.36
CA ASP A 178 -15.10 6.92 16.78
C ASP A 178 -15.85 8.23 16.99
N LYS A 179 -15.50 9.31 16.26
CA LYS A 179 -16.12 10.65 16.40
C LYS A 179 -17.50 10.68 15.72
N TYR A 180 -17.57 10.22 14.47
CA TYR A 180 -18.79 10.29 13.66
C TYR A 180 -19.64 9.03 13.70
N ARG A 181 -19.14 7.94 14.29
CA ARG A 181 -19.84 6.64 14.38
C ARG A 181 -20.27 6.08 13.03
N ASP A 182 -19.49 6.37 11.99
CA ASP A 182 -19.68 5.81 10.65
C ASP A 182 -18.53 4.84 10.30
N PRO A 183 -18.69 3.55 10.69
CA PRO A 183 -17.70 2.54 10.36
C PRO A 183 -17.69 2.17 8.88
N HIS A 184 -18.76 2.43 8.11
CA HIS A 184 -18.77 2.15 6.68
C HIS A 184 -17.88 3.13 5.95
N LEU A 185 -18.00 4.42 6.27
CA LEU A 185 -17.14 5.45 5.69
C LEU A 185 -15.68 5.25 6.08
N ALA A 186 -15.40 4.80 7.31
CA ALA A 186 -14.05 4.41 7.73
C ALA A 186 -13.47 3.28 6.84
N LEU A 187 -14.26 2.26 6.50
CA LEU A 187 -13.82 1.20 5.57
C LEU A 187 -13.62 1.75 4.15
N SER A 188 -14.52 2.63 3.69
CA SER A 188 -14.42 3.26 2.37
C SER A 188 -13.17 4.14 2.23
N MET A 189 -12.67 4.78 3.29
CA MET A 189 -11.42 5.55 3.22
C MET A 189 -10.21 4.67 2.92
N PHE A 190 -10.13 3.49 3.56
CA PHE A 190 -9.09 2.51 3.26
C PHE A 190 -9.23 1.97 1.84
N ASP A 191 -10.47 1.63 1.44
CA ASP A 191 -10.75 1.11 0.11
C ASP A 191 -10.52 2.14 -1.00
N TYR A 192 -10.68 3.43 -0.70
CA TYR A 192 -10.32 4.50 -1.61
C TYR A 192 -8.79 4.63 -1.74
N ALA A 193 -8.07 4.67 -0.62
CA ALA A 193 -6.60 4.81 -0.62
C ALA A 193 -5.90 3.70 -1.41
N ARG A 194 -6.37 2.45 -1.30
CA ARG A 194 -5.79 1.31 -2.04
C ARG A 194 -6.03 1.37 -3.55
N HIS A 195 -7.14 1.98 -4.00
CA HIS A 195 -7.50 2.04 -5.42
C HIS A 195 -7.11 3.36 -6.07
N LEU A 196 -6.65 4.34 -5.28
CA LEU A 196 -6.25 5.66 -5.78
C LEU A 196 -5.03 5.58 -6.71
N SER A 197 -3.97 4.92 -6.26
CA SER A 197 -2.75 4.70 -7.04
C SER A 197 -1.86 3.65 -6.36
N THR A 198 -0.93 3.05 -7.11
CA THR A 198 0.05 2.11 -6.55
C THR A 198 0.87 2.74 -5.42
N PRO A 199 1.41 3.98 -5.56
CA PRO A 199 2.09 4.65 -4.45
C PRO A 199 1.16 4.91 -3.25
N SER A 200 -0.07 5.37 -3.48
CA SER A 200 -1.04 5.56 -2.39
C SER A 200 -1.28 4.27 -1.60
N TYR A 201 -1.39 3.13 -2.29
CA TYR A 201 -1.51 1.83 -1.61
C TYR A 201 -0.24 1.47 -0.83
N VAL A 202 0.94 1.58 -1.44
CA VAL A 202 2.21 1.18 -0.81
C VAL A 202 2.57 2.06 0.38
N PHE A 203 2.41 3.37 0.28
CA PHE A 203 2.78 4.32 1.34
C PHE A 203 1.62 4.56 2.31
N GLY A 204 0.37 4.58 1.85
CA GLY A 204 -0.81 4.89 2.66
C GLY A 204 -1.31 3.73 3.52
N CYS A 205 -1.41 2.52 2.97
CA CYS A 205 -1.93 1.34 3.69
C CYS A 205 -0.89 0.77 4.67
N SER A 206 -0.40 1.61 5.57
CA SER A 206 0.60 1.29 6.59
C SER A 206 0.04 0.39 7.69
N THR A 207 0.91 -0.10 8.58
CA THR A 207 0.51 -0.92 9.73
C THR A 207 -0.57 -0.23 10.58
N SER A 208 -0.48 1.09 10.77
CA SER A 208 -1.50 1.84 11.52
C SER A 208 -2.86 1.85 10.81
N ALA A 209 -2.89 2.01 9.48
CA ALA A 209 -4.11 1.97 8.69
C ALA A 209 -4.75 0.57 8.73
N TYR A 210 -3.96 -0.49 8.60
CA TYR A 210 -4.44 -1.87 8.76
C TYR A 210 -4.96 -2.16 10.18
N ASN A 211 -4.31 -1.62 11.20
CA ASN A 211 -4.79 -1.74 12.58
C ASN A 211 -6.18 -1.10 12.74
N GLU A 212 -6.42 0.06 12.13
CA GLU A 212 -7.75 0.68 12.13
C GLU A 212 -8.76 -0.09 11.27
N LEU A 213 -8.34 -0.70 10.16
CA LEU A 213 -9.18 -1.59 9.34
C LEU A 213 -9.66 -2.80 10.15
N ILE A 214 -8.73 -3.52 10.77
CA ILE A 214 -8.99 -4.70 11.61
C ILE A 214 -9.89 -4.32 12.79
N ALA A 215 -9.57 -3.22 13.48
CA ALA A 215 -10.38 -2.71 14.58
C ALA A 215 -11.81 -2.40 14.12
N THR A 216 -11.99 -1.74 12.99
CA THR A 216 -13.32 -1.41 12.46
C THR A 216 -14.11 -2.67 12.10
N ARG A 217 -13.50 -3.61 11.38
CA ARG A 217 -14.11 -4.91 11.03
C ARG A 217 -14.52 -5.71 12.27
N TRP A 218 -13.68 -5.74 13.30
CA TRP A 218 -13.97 -6.50 14.51
C TRP A 218 -14.95 -5.81 15.45
N PHE A 219 -14.70 -4.54 15.82
CA PHE A 219 -15.50 -3.87 16.83
C PHE A 219 -16.90 -3.52 16.34
N CYS A 220 -17.05 -3.10 15.08
CA CYS A 220 -18.33 -2.66 14.53
C CYS A 220 -19.10 -3.81 13.86
N PHE A 221 -18.43 -4.66 13.08
CA PHE A 221 -19.11 -5.68 12.27
C PHE A 221 -18.97 -7.11 12.83
N LYS A 222 -18.01 -7.35 13.74
CA LYS A 222 -17.65 -8.69 14.24
C LYS A 222 -17.30 -9.65 13.09
N ASP A 223 -16.71 -9.10 12.03
CA ASP A 223 -16.37 -9.84 10.82
C ASP A 223 -15.03 -10.55 11.00
N LEU A 224 -15.07 -11.81 11.41
CA LEU A 224 -13.88 -12.63 11.59
C LEU A 224 -13.14 -12.87 10.27
N LYS A 225 -13.89 -13.11 9.18
CA LYS A 225 -13.31 -13.36 7.87
C LYS A 225 -12.60 -12.11 7.36
N GLY A 226 -13.22 -10.95 7.46
CA GLY A 226 -12.57 -9.69 7.12
C GLY A 226 -11.33 -9.41 7.97
N VAL A 227 -11.28 -9.83 9.23
CA VAL A 227 -10.05 -9.71 10.04
C VAL A 227 -8.95 -10.65 9.52
N HIS A 228 -9.28 -11.90 9.23
CA HIS A 228 -8.35 -12.86 8.64
C HIS A 228 -7.78 -12.34 7.31
N ASP A 229 -8.66 -11.92 6.40
CA ASP A 229 -8.28 -11.45 5.06
C ASP A 229 -7.37 -10.21 5.14
N ALA A 230 -7.61 -9.31 6.11
CA ALA A 230 -6.74 -8.14 6.32
C ALA A 230 -5.35 -8.53 6.86
N LEU A 231 -5.25 -9.52 7.76
CA LEU A 231 -3.97 -9.99 8.29
C LEU A 231 -3.17 -10.77 7.22
N GLU A 232 -3.86 -11.55 6.39
CA GLU A 232 -3.26 -12.21 5.24
C GLU A 232 -2.75 -11.18 4.24
N GLU A 233 -3.55 -10.15 3.94
CA GLU A 233 -3.15 -9.03 3.08
C GLU A 233 -1.91 -8.31 3.65
N MET A 234 -1.85 -8.04 4.96
CA MET A 234 -0.63 -7.49 5.59
C MET A 234 0.59 -8.40 5.36
N SER A 235 0.44 -9.70 5.55
CA SER A 235 1.53 -10.66 5.37
C SER A 235 2.01 -10.74 3.91
N VAL A 236 1.08 -10.80 2.95
CA VAL A 236 1.38 -10.91 1.52
C VAL A 236 2.05 -9.65 0.99
N ASN A 237 1.66 -8.48 1.48
CA ASN A 237 2.23 -7.20 1.08
C ASN A 237 3.49 -6.78 1.87
N GLY A 238 3.97 -7.63 2.79
CA GLY A 238 5.15 -7.33 3.60
C GLY A 238 4.94 -6.14 4.56
N VAL A 239 3.72 -5.97 5.06
CA VAL A 239 3.40 -4.99 6.10
C VAL A 239 3.67 -5.61 7.46
N ASP A 240 4.64 -5.04 8.19
CA ASP A 240 4.95 -5.51 9.54
C ASP A 240 3.75 -5.38 10.46
N MET A 241 3.53 -6.38 11.31
CA MET A 241 2.53 -6.35 12.36
C MET A 241 3.17 -5.81 13.64
N ASP A 242 2.51 -4.88 14.31
CA ASP A 242 2.99 -4.28 15.55
C ASP A 242 2.30 -4.90 16.79
N ASN A 243 2.68 -4.45 17.98
CA ASN A 243 2.07 -4.89 19.23
C ASN A 243 0.54 -4.61 19.27
N LYS A 244 0.09 -3.57 18.55
CA LYS A 244 -1.34 -3.26 18.45
C LYS A 244 -2.05 -4.28 17.57
N THR A 245 -1.46 -4.73 16.47
CA THR A 245 -1.98 -5.84 15.65
C THR A 245 -2.11 -7.11 16.47
N GLN A 246 -1.11 -7.43 17.30
CA GLN A 246 -1.14 -8.59 18.21
C GLN A 246 -2.29 -8.48 19.23
N THR A 247 -2.41 -7.33 19.88
CA THR A 247 -3.49 -7.06 20.86
C THR A 247 -4.87 -7.18 20.22
N LEU A 248 -5.03 -6.71 18.98
CA LEU A 248 -6.28 -6.84 18.22
C LEU A 248 -6.59 -8.31 17.92
N ALA A 249 -5.61 -9.10 17.47
CA ALA A 249 -5.79 -10.53 17.21
C ALA A 249 -6.18 -11.31 18.48
N GLU A 250 -5.56 -11.00 19.62
CA GLU A 250 -5.94 -11.58 20.92
C GLU A 250 -7.37 -11.20 21.31
N THR A 251 -7.76 -9.95 21.11
CA THR A 251 -9.12 -9.46 21.37
C THR A 251 -10.15 -10.18 20.49
N VAL A 252 -9.80 -10.44 19.23
CA VAL A 252 -10.62 -11.23 18.30
C VAL A 252 -10.80 -12.65 18.83
N ARG A 253 -9.70 -13.33 19.18
CA ARG A 253 -9.73 -14.69 19.73
C ARG A 253 -10.59 -14.78 21.00
N GLN A 254 -10.41 -13.86 21.95
CA GLN A 254 -11.20 -13.81 23.17
C GLN A 254 -12.68 -13.55 22.89
N GLY A 255 -12.99 -12.66 21.96
CA GLY A 255 -14.38 -12.33 21.61
C GLY A 255 -15.09 -13.46 20.87
N VAL A 256 -14.43 -14.17 19.95
CA VAL A 256 -14.97 -15.37 19.30
C VAL A 256 -15.13 -16.51 20.32
N GLY A 257 -14.11 -16.76 21.15
CA GLY A 257 -14.16 -17.80 22.17
C GLY A 257 -15.30 -17.60 23.17
N LYS A 258 -15.47 -16.38 23.67
CA LYS A 258 -16.63 -16.03 24.52
C LYS A 258 -17.95 -16.29 23.80
N ARG A 259 -18.08 -15.90 22.53
CA ARG A 259 -19.35 -16.03 21.80
C ARG A 259 -19.70 -17.48 21.48
N ASN A 260 -18.71 -18.29 21.10
CA ASN A 260 -18.89 -19.70 20.80
C ASN A 260 -19.26 -20.52 22.04
N LEU A 261 -18.76 -20.14 23.23
CA LEU A 261 -19.18 -20.74 24.51
C LEU A 261 -20.68 -20.55 24.81
N TRP A 262 -21.32 -19.48 24.32
CA TRP A 262 -22.77 -19.28 24.47
C TRP A 262 -23.58 -19.86 23.30
N MET A 263 -22.92 -20.37 22.25
CA MET A 263 -23.54 -20.91 21.03
C MET A 263 -23.29 -22.41 20.84
N GLU A 264 -22.94 -23.14 21.91
CA GLU A 264 -22.69 -24.59 21.94
C GLU A 264 -23.91 -25.48 21.56
N GLU A 265 -24.98 -24.96 20.94
CA GLU A 265 -26.08 -25.76 20.39
C GLU A 265 -26.00 -25.99 18.85
N ASN A 266 -25.09 -25.37 18.11
CA ASN A 266 -24.97 -25.58 16.65
C ASN A 266 -23.62 -26.22 16.25
N GLU A 267 -23.57 -27.56 16.30
CA GLU A 267 -22.39 -28.40 16.00
C GLU A 267 -21.78 -28.24 14.59
N MET A 268 -22.45 -27.57 13.64
CA MET A 268 -22.04 -27.58 12.23
C MET A 268 -21.18 -26.38 11.78
N GLY A 269 -21.01 -25.34 12.62
CA GLY A 269 -20.28 -24.10 12.25
C GLY A 269 -18.97 -23.85 13.00
N SER A 270 -18.67 -24.65 14.03
CA SER A 270 -17.57 -24.39 14.97
C SER A 270 -16.18 -24.64 14.35
N GLY A 271 -16.02 -25.69 13.54
CA GLY A 271 -14.71 -26.11 13.02
C GLY A 271 -14.02 -25.07 12.13
N ALA A 272 -14.74 -24.48 11.17
CA ALA A 272 -14.18 -23.48 10.26
C ALA A 272 -13.78 -22.18 10.98
N VAL A 273 -14.52 -21.81 12.04
CA VAL A 273 -14.21 -20.64 12.87
C VAL A 273 -12.92 -20.86 13.66
N TRP A 274 -12.73 -22.05 14.23
CA TRP A 274 -11.49 -22.42 14.93
C TRP A 274 -10.29 -22.51 14.00
N GLU A 275 -10.46 -23.05 12.80
CA GLU A 275 -9.41 -23.05 11.77
C GLU A 275 -8.96 -21.62 11.42
N MET A 276 -9.92 -20.71 11.23
CA MET A 276 -9.62 -19.30 10.94
C MET A 276 -8.89 -18.61 12.10
N LEU A 277 -9.25 -18.91 13.36
CA LEU A 277 -8.52 -18.42 14.53
C LEU A 277 -7.08 -18.92 14.59
N ASN A 278 -6.87 -20.21 14.29
CA ASN A 278 -5.53 -20.79 14.24
C ASN A 278 -4.69 -20.14 13.12
N ASN A 279 -5.30 -19.83 11.98
CA ASN A 279 -4.63 -19.12 10.88
C ASN A 279 -4.27 -17.69 11.28
N ILE A 280 -5.17 -16.95 11.95
CA ILE A 280 -4.89 -15.61 12.49
C ILE A 280 -3.69 -15.66 13.45
N GLU A 281 -3.66 -16.61 14.37
CA GLU A 281 -2.55 -16.78 15.30
C GLU A 281 -1.24 -17.10 14.57
N LYS A 282 -1.28 -17.98 13.57
CA LYS A 282 -0.12 -18.32 12.75
C LYS A 282 0.43 -17.09 12.01
N LEU A 283 -0.43 -16.28 11.39
CA LEU A 283 -0.03 -15.06 10.67
C LEU A 283 0.68 -14.07 11.61
N VAL A 284 0.09 -13.83 12.79
CA VAL A 284 0.64 -12.92 13.79
C VAL A 284 1.98 -13.44 14.35
N ASN A 285 2.09 -14.75 14.61
CA ASN A 285 3.31 -15.38 15.11
C ASN A 285 4.41 -15.55 14.04
N GLN A 286 4.08 -15.54 12.75
CA GLN A 286 5.06 -15.55 11.67
C GLN A 286 5.70 -14.18 11.48
N SER A 287 4.94 -13.10 11.66
CA SER A 287 5.46 -11.74 11.60
C SER A 287 6.52 -11.47 12.69
N SER A 288 6.35 -12.03 13.89
CA SER A 288 7.33 -11.87 14.99
C SER A 288 8.66 -12.61 14.77
N LYS A 289 8.72 -13.55 13.81
CA LYS A 289 9.93 -14.33 13.48
C LYS A 289 10.78 -13.71 12.36
N SER A 290 10.41 -12.54 11.84
CA SER A 290 11.29 -11.76 10.96
C SER A 290 12.58 -11.43 11.72
N THR A 291 13.68 -12.01 11.24
CA THR A 291 15.00 -12.10 11.87
C THR A 291 15.41 -10.78 12.55
N PRO A 292 15.81 -10.81 13.83
CA PRO A 292 16.35 -9.62 14.47
C PRO A 292 17.61 -9.20 13.70
N TRP A 293 17.62 -7.96 13.21
CA TRP A 293 18.79 -7.29 12.61
C TRP A 293 20.07 -7.46 13.43
N ASN A 294 19.97 -7.79 14.72
CA ASN A 294 21.08 -8.00 15.64
C ASN A 294 21.75 -9.39 15.55
N THR A 295 21.44 -10.24 14.56
CA THR A 295 22.04 -11.58 14.47
C THR A 295 23.55 -11.54 14.14
N TRP A 296 24.06 -10.43 13.60
CA TRP A 296 25.51 -10.19 13.48
C TRP A 296 26.18 -9.74 14.79
N LYS A 297 25.41 -9.47 15.85
CA LYS A 297 25.91 -9.09 17.19
C LYS A 297 25.70 -10.20 18.23
N ALA A 298 25.48 -11.45 17.83
CA ALA A 298 25.49 -12.56 18.79
C ALA A 298 26.94 -12.81 19.26
N PRO A 299 27.22 -12.80 20.57
CA PRO A 299 28.56 -13.07 21.10
C PRO A 299 28.79 -14.58 21.03
N GLY A 300 29.53 -15.04 20.00
CA GLY A 300 29.71 -16.49 19.85
C GLY A 300 30.54 -17.00 18.67
N SER A 301 31.29 -16.17 17.93
CA SER A 301 32.39 -16.67 17.08
C SER A 301 33.71 -16.54 17.84
N PRO A 302 34.55 -17.60 17.91
CA PRO A 302 35.90 -17.50 18.44
C PRO A 302 36.78 -16.87 17.37
N GLU A 303 36.72 -15.55 17.25
CA GLU A 303 37.65 -14.81 16.41
C GLU A 303 38.92 -14.54 17.24
N GLN A 304 40.02 -15.16 16.81
CA GLN A 304 41.35 -14.88 17.30
C GLN A 304 41.60 -13.38 17.17
N VAL A 305 41.62 -12.69 18.30
CA VAL A 305 42.07 -11.31 18.38
C VAL A 305 43.56 -11.31 18.07
N ASP A 306 43.91 -10.79 16.89
CA ASP A 306 45.29 -10.47 16.53
C ASP A 306 45.72 -9.27 17.41
N PRO A 307 46.71 -9.41 18.32
CA PRO A 307 46.97 -8.42 19.38
C PRO A 307 47.72 -7.17 18.89
N ASN A 308 47.70 -6.86 17.59
CA ASN A 308 48.54 -5.82 17.00
C ASN A 308 47.79 -4.74 16.20
N TRP A 309 46.51 -4.52 16.49
CA TRP A 309 45.74 -3.43 15.86
C TRP A 309 45.48 -2.29 16.85
N GLU A 310 46.34 -1.27 16.84
CA GLU A 310 46.12 0.02 17.51
C GLU A 310 45.55 1.03 16.50
N PHE A 311 44.38 1.58 16.81
CA PHE A 311 43.70 2.63 16.05
C PHE A 311 44.00 3.97 16.74
N ASP A 312 45.13 4.60 16.41
CA ASP A 312 45.42 6.04 16.61
C ASP A 312 46.85 6.42 16.12
N GLN A 313 47.06 6.43 14.79
CA GLN A 313 48.22 7.13 14.22
C GLN A 313 47.91 7.73 12.84
N TRP A 314 47.07 8.76 12.74
CA TRP A 314 47.13 9.77 11.67
C TRP A 314 46.61 11.11 12.19
#